data_AF-A0A378NGV6-F1
#
_entry.id   AF-A0A378NGV6-F1
#
_cell.length_a   1.000
_cell.length_b   1.000
_cell.length_c   1.000
_cell.angle_alpha   90.00
_cell.angle_beta   90.00
_cell.angle_gamma   90.00
#
_symmetry.space_group_name_H-M   'P 1'
#
loop_
_entity.id
_entity.type
_entity.pdbx_description
1 polymer ?
#
loop_
_entity_poly.entity_id
_entity_poly.type
_entity_poly.pdbx_seq_one_letter_code
_entity_poly.pdbx_strand_id
1 'polypeptide(L)'
;MSKEKYFSVDVSNDIHILNLHETLEQAKQSCLNGAAEAYEFASEMDDCENYEANDLPYAVYGVVLGRAKSDIRPLTSEEKESGYFEEVDNFIEQPELVETNGWISVKDKLPEIHEEVLVTNNFIMIAKFNGESWITSGGILGIQPVYDVTHWQPLPEPPREQ
;
A
#
# COMPACT_ATOMS: atom_id res chain seq x y z
N MET A 1 -12.31 4.75 -3.44
CA MET A 1 -10.99 4.89 -2.80
C MET A 1 -10.15 3.72 -3.27
N SER A 2 -9.03 3.97 -3.97
CA SER A 2 -8.36 2.92 -4.77
C SER A 2 -7.96 1.73 -3.90
N LYS A 3 -8.37 0.54 -4.35
CA LYS A 3 -8.13 -0.76 -3.71
C LYS A 3 -6.75 -1.33 -4.06
N GLU A 4 -6.05 -0.70 -5.00
CA GLU A 4 -4.79 -1.18 -5.54
C GLU A 4 -3.64 -0.74 -4.64
N LYS A 5 -3.24 -1.63 -3.75
CA LYS A 5 -2.14 -1.43 -2.80
C LYS A 5 -0.87 -2.15 -3.23
N TYR A 6 -0.94 -3.02 -4.23
CA TYR A 6 0.16 -3.89 -4.61
C TYR A 6 0.55 -3.64 -6.06
N PHE A 7 1.80 -3.94 -6.39
CA PHE A 7 2.30 -3.84 -7.76
C PHE A 7 3.13 -5.06 -8.13
N SER A 8 3.22 -5.33 -9.42
CA SER A 8 4.23 -6.22 -10.00
C SER A 8 4.86 -5.55 -11.22
N VAL A 9 6.08 -5.95 -11.56
CA VAL A 9 6.73 -5.58 -12.80
C VAL A 9 6.63 -6.78 -13.74
N ASP A 10 6.05 -6.54 -14.92
CA ASP A 10 6.03 -7.50 -16.02
C ASP A 10 7.29 -7.32 -16.86
N VAL A 11 8.05 -8.41 -16.98
CA VAL A 11 9.34 -8.48 -17.69
C VAL A 11 9.25 -9.34 -18.96
N SER A 12 8.06 -9.80 -19.36
CA SER A 12 7.91 -10.63 -20.58
C SER A 12 7.99 -9.82 -21.88
N ASN A 13 8.07 -8.49 -21.78
CA ASN A 13 8.17 -7.57 -22.91
C ASN A 13 9.47 -6.76 -22.84
N ASP A 14 9.91 -6.23 -23.98
CA ASP A 14 11.10 -5.36 -24.13
C ASP A 14 11.10 -4.12 -23.20
N ILE A 15 9.93 -3.75 -22.67
CA ILE A 15 9.76 -2.66 -21.72
C ILE A 15 9.15 -3.26 -20.45
N HIS A 16 9.82 -3.06 -19.31
CA HIS A 16 9.29 -3.44 -18.01
C HIS A 16 8.05 -2.61 -17.66
N ILE A 17 6.89 -3.26 -17.53
CA ILE A 17 5.61 -2.60 -17.28
C ILE A 17 5.22 -2.77 -15.81
N LEU A 18 4.86 -1.67 -15.13
CA LEU A 18 4.31 -1.71 -13.78
C LEU A 18 2.80 -1.96 -13.82
N ASN A 19 2.38 -3.07 -13.23
CA ASN A 19 0.98 -3.47 -13.08
C ASN A 19 0.52 -3.28 -11.63
N LEU A 20 -0.69 -2.74 -11.44
CA LEU A 20 -1.30 -2.54 -10.13
C LEU A 20 -2.30 -3.66 -9.81
N HIS A 21 -2.37 -4.06 -8.54
CA HIS A 21 -3.16 -5.20 -8.08
C HIS A 21 -3.93 -4.90 -6.79
N GLU A 22 -5.12 -5.49 -6.65
CA GLU A 22 -5.94 -5.37 -5.44
C GLU A 22 -5.39 -6.19 -4.26
N THR A 23 -4.72 -7.31 -4.55
CA THR A 23 -4.20 -8.24 -3.53
C THR A 23 -2.71 -8.56 -3.74
N LEU A 24 -2.03 -8.92 -2.64
CA LEU A 24 -0.63 -9.35 -2.70
C LEU A 24 -0.45 -10.64 -3.52
N GLU A 25 -1.41 -11.56 -3.44
CA GLU A 25 -1.35 -12.83 -4.18
C GLU A 25 -1.48 -12.62 -5.69
N GLN A 26 -2.31 -11.67 -6.14
CA GLN A 26 -2.37 -11.27 -7.55
C GLN A 26 -1.02 -10.69 -8.01
N ALA A 27 -0.42 -9.80 -7.23
CA ALA A 27 0.88 -9.22 -7.57
C ALA A 27 1.99 -10.28 -7.66
N LYS A 28 2.05 -11.19 -6.71
CA LYS A 28 2.97 -12.35 -6.73
C LYS A 28 2.78 -13.20 -7.98
N GLN A 29 1.54 -13.59 -8.26
CA GLN A 29 1.24 -14.46 -9.40
C GLN A 29 1.53 -13.78 -10.73
N SER A 30 1.18 -12.50 -10.86
CA SER A 30 1.46 -11.73 -12.08
C SER A 30 2.96 -11.57 -12.32
N CYS A 31 3.75 -11.32 -11.27
CA CYS A 31 5.21 -11.25 -11.35
C CYS A 31 5.80 -12.60 -11.78
N LEU A 32 5.34 -13.70 -11.19
CA LEU A 32 5.81 -15.05 -11.51
C LEU A 32 5.49 -15.42 -12.95
N ASN A 33 4.28 -15.10 -13.44
CA ASN A 33 3.89 -15.34 -14.82
C ASN A 33 4.80 -14.59 -15.80
N GLY A 34 5.02 -13.28 -15.59
CA GLY A 34 5.91 -12.49 -16.45
C GLY A 34 7.35 -13.01 -16.46
N ALA A 35 7.87 -13.43 -15.29
CA ALA A 35 9.20 -14.03 -15.20
C ALA A 35 9.30 -15.39 -15.91
N ALA A 36 8.24 -16.21 -15.85
CA ALA A 36 8.18 -17.50 -16.52
C ALA A 36 8.09 -17.35 -18.04
N GLU A 37 7.26 -16.44 -18.53
CA GLU A 37 7.13 -16.13 -19.96
C GLU A 37 8.47 -15.62 -20.54
N ALA A 38 9.13 -14.69 -19.84
CA ALA A 38 10.45 -14.18 -20.24
C ALA A 38 11.51 -15.30 -20.26
N TYR A 39 11.50 -16.20 -19.26
CA TYR A 39 12.39 -17.35 -19.22
C TYR A 39 12.16 -18.31 -20.39
N GLU A 40 10.89 -18.64 -20.69
CA GLU A 40 10.54 -19.50 -21.82
C GLU A 40 11.03 -18.92 -23.14
N PHE A 41 10.80 -17.62 -23.38
CA PHE A 41 11.28 -16.93 -24.57
C PHE A 41 12.82 -16.94 -24.67
N ALA A 42 13.52 -16.62 -23.58
CA ALA A 42 14.98 -16.63 -23.55
C ALA A 42 15.54 -18.04 -23.80
N SER A 43 14.89 -19.07 -23.24
CA SER A 43 15.27 -20.46 -23.49
C SER A 43 15.07 -20.89 -24.94
N GLU A 44 14.03 -20.40 -25.62
CA GLU A 44 13.80 -20.68 -27.06
C GLU A 44 14.81 -19.95 -27.96
N MET A 45 15.29 -18.78 -27.52
CA MET A 45 16.26 -17.96 -28.24
C MET A 45 17.73 -18.28 -27.90
N ASP A 46 17.99 -19.19 -26.96
CA ASP A 46 19.32 -19.48 -26.40
C ASP A 46 19.99 -18.22 -25.80
N ASP A 47 19.18 -17.36 -25.18
CA ASP A 47 19.55 -16.03 -24.66
C ASP A 47 19.35 -15.93 -23.13
N CYS A 48 19.52 -17.05 -22.41
CA CYS A 48 19.33 -17.12 -20.96
C CYS A 48 20.27 -16.17 -20.17
N GLU A 49 21.45 -15.88 -20.71
CA GLU A 49 22.40 -14.94 -20.08
C GLU A 49 21.82 -13.51 -20.04
N ASN A 50 21.13 -13.10 -21.11
CA ASN A 50 20.48 -11.80 -21.19
C ASN A 50 19.29 -11.72 -20.22
N TYR A 51 18.46 -12.76 -20.16
CA TYR A 51 17.36 -12.86 -19.19
C TYR A 51 17.84 -12.74 -17.74
N GLU A 52 18.90 -13.48 -17.37
CA GLU A 52 19.45 -13.44 -16.00
C GLU A 52 20.00 -12.06 -15.64
N ALA A 53 20.62 -11.37 -16.60
CA ALA A 53 21.24 -10.07 -16.38
C ALA A 53 20.24 -8.90 -16.42
N ASN A 54 19.21 -8.96 -17.28
CA ASN A 54 18.41 -7.80 -17.66
C ASN A 54 16.91 -7.92 -17.37
N ASP A 55 16.33 -9.12 -17.29
CA ASP A 55 14.89 -9.28 -17.06
C ASP A 55 14.61 -9.74 -15.63
N LEU A 56 15.23 -10.85 -15.22
CA LEU A 56 15.01 -11.47 -13.91
C LEU A 56 15.22 -10.51 -12.72
N PRO A 57 16.25 -9.64 -12.68
CA PRO A 57 16.43 -8.70 -11.58
C PRO A 57 15.30 -7.68 -11.42
N TYR A 58 14.53 -7.45 -12.48
CA TYR A 58 13.41 -6.51 -12.49
C TYR A 58 12.06 -7.20 -12.33
N ALA A 59 12.00 -8.53 -12.31
CA ALA A 59 10.81 -9.30 -11.96
C ALA A 59 10.51 -9.16 -10.46
N VAL A 60 9.96 -8.01 -10.07
CA VAL A 60 9.68 -7.65 -8.68
C VAL A 60 8.19 -7.41 -8.46
N TYR A 61 7.74 -7.68 -7.23
CA TYR A 61 6.42 -7.33 -6.75
C TYR A 61 6.52 -6.70 -5.37
N GLY A 62 5.52 -5.90 -4.99
CA GLY A 62 5.56 -5.21 -3.71
C GLY A 62 4.29 -4.47 -3.34
N VAL A 63 4.42 -3.66 -2.29
CA VAL A 63 3.36 -2.78 -1.77
C VAL A 63 3.66 -1.35 -2.20
N VAL A 64 2.65 -0.63 -2.65
CA VAL A 64 2.73 0.79 -2.97
C VAL A 64 2.78 1.58 -1.66
N LEU A 65 3.94 2.17 -1.37
CA LEU A 65 4.18 2.96 -0.16
C LEU A 65 3.81 4.43 -0.30
N GLY A 66 3.43 4.89 -1.48
CA GLY A 66 3.04 6.28 -1.69
C GLY A 66 2.44 6.51 -3.06
N ARG A 67 1.69 7.61 -3.19
CA ARG A 67 1.06 8.01 -4.45
C ARG A 67 0.87 9.51 -4.51
N ALA A 68 0.73 10.03 -5.72
CA ALA A 68 0.19 11.37 -5.90
C ALA A 68 -1.32 11.39 -5.61
N LYS A 69 -1.80 12.45 -4.96
CA LYS A 69 -3.23 12.73 -4.78
C LYS A 69 -3.47 14.22 -5.04
N SER A 70 -4.47 14.53 -5.86
CA SER A 70 -5.03 15.87 -5.94
C SER A 70 -6.30 15.93 -5.11
N ASP A 71 -6.46 16.98 -4.33
CA ASP A 71 -7.73 17.30 -3.70
C ASP A 71 -8.62 18.10 -4.66
N ILE A 72 -9.92 18.05 -4.39
CA ILE A 72 -10.92 18.76 -5.17
C ILE A 72 -11.59 19.74 -4.23
N ARG A 73 -11.62 21.01 -4.62
CA ARG A 73 -12.32 22.06 -3.88
C ARG A 73 -13.30 22.82 -4.79
N PRO A 74 -14.31 23.50 -4.23
CA PRO A 74 -15.09 24.45 -5.01
C PRO A 74 -14.23 25.61 -5.54
N LEU A 75 -14.67 26.21 -6.64
CA LEU A 75 -14.08 27.46 -7.12
C LEU A 75 -14.25 28.61 -6.10
N THR A 76 -13.22 29.44 -5.99
CA THR A 76 -13.27 30.73 -5.29
C THR A 76 -14.09 31.76 -6.08
N SER A 77 -14.49 32.87 -5.44
CA SER A 77 -15.26 33.92 -6.10
C SER A 77 -14.48 34.56 -7.26
N GLU A 78 -13.18 34.80 -7.10
CA GLU A 78 -12.33 35.37 -8.15
C GLU A 78 -12.21 34.44 -9.36
N GLU A 79 -12.05 33.13 -9.13
CA GLU A 79 -11.99 32.12 -10.21
C GLU A 79 -13.33 32.05 -10.97
N LYS A 80 -14.47 32.16 -10.27
CA LYS A 80 -15.80 32.21 -10.91
C LYS A 80 -16.00 33.47 -11.74
N GLU A 81 -15.52 34.61 -11.25
CA GLU A 81 -15.64 35.90 -11.93
C GLU A 81 -14.67 36.05 -13.12
N SER A 82 -13.64 35.19 -13.20
CA SER A 82 -12.63 35.25 -14.25
C SER A 82 -13.11 34.87 -15.65
N GLY A 83 -14.27 34.21 -15.78
CA GLY A 83 -14.81 33.72 -17.05
C GLY A 83 -14.08 32.53 -17.68
N TYR A 84 -12.96 32.08 -17.09
CA TYR A 84 -12.20 30.91 -17.57
C TYR A 84 -12.76 29.57 -17.12
N PHE A 85 -13.61 29.57 -16.09
CA PHE A 85 -14.14 28.37 -15.45
C PHE A 85 -15.68 28.31 -15.48
N GLU A 86 -16.30 28.89 -16.50
CA GLU A 86 -17.77 29.03 -16.61
C GLU A 86 -18.54 27.70 -16.60
N GLU A 87 -17.90 26.58 -16.96
CA GLU A 87 -18.52 25.24 -17.04
C GLU A 87 -18.05 24.26 -15.95
N VAL A 88 -17.22 24.70 -15.00
CA VAL A 88 -16.60 23.79 -14.00
C VAL A 88 -16.89 24.29 -12.59
N ASP A 89 -17.60 23.50 -11.78
CA ASP A 89 -17.93 23.91 -10.40
C ASP A 89 -16.79 23.73 -9.40
N ASN A 90 -15.78 22.92 -9.74
CA ASN A 90 -14.71 22.51 -8.85
C ASN A 90 -13.32 22.66 -9.47
N PHE A 91 -12.35 23.05 -8.66
CA PHE A 91 -10.94 23.10 -9.02
C PHE A 91 -10.23 21.83 -8.53
N ILE A 92 -9.45 21.20 -9.40
CA ILE A 92 -8.54 20.10 -9.03
C ILE A 92 -7.20 20.73 -8.66
N GLU A 93 -6.80 20.56 -7.42
CA GLU A 93 -5.54 21.11 -6.92
C GLU A 93 -4.32 20.39 -7.53
N GLN A 94 -3.17 21.07 -7.47
CA GLN A 94 -1.91 20.43 -7.85
C GLN A 94 -1.70 19.15 -7.02
N PRO A 95 -1.17 18.09 -7.65
CA PRO A 95 -0.99 16.83 -6.96
C PRO A 95 0.08 16.95 -5.89
N GLU A 96 -0.19 16.36 -4.72
CA GLU A 96 0.78 16.21 -3.64
C GLU A 96 1.11 14.73 -3.43
N LEU A 97 2.35 14.45 -3.01
CA LEU A 97 2.75 13.10 -2.64
C LEU A 97 2.19 12.75 -1.27
N VAL A 98 1.50 11.62 -1.20
CA VAL A 98 0.96 11.04 0.02
C VAL A 98 1.65 9.70 0.25
N GLU A 99 2.44 9.60 1.32
CA GLU A 99 3.05 8.35 1.75
C GLU A 99 2.09 7.53 2.63
N THR A 100 2.09 6.23 2.41
CA THR A 100 1.42 5.22 3.22
C THR A 100 2.48 4.51 4.04
N ASN A 101 2.66 4.95 5.29
CA ASN A 101 3.61 4.36 6.23
C ASN A 101 3.07 3.09 6.94
N GLY A 102 2.03 2.46 6.38
CA GLY A 102 1.36 1.27 6.92
C GLY A 102 0.39 1.52 8.08
N TRP A 103 0.39 2.71 8.68
CA TRP A 103 -0.51 3.04 9.79
C TRP A 103 -1.92 3.41 9.31
N ILE A 104 -2.92 2.84 9.95
CA ILE A 104 -4.35 3.03 9.67
C ILE A 104 -4.93 3.87 10.80
N SER A 105 -5.57 5.01 10.48
CA SER A 105 -6.23 5.82 11.51
C SER A 105 -7.41 5.06 12.10
N VAL A 106 -7.58 5.11 13.42
CA VAL A 106 -8.75 4.51 14.08
C VAL A 106 -10.08 5.16 13.65
N LYS A 107 -10.01 6.37 13.08
CA LYS A 107 -11.17 7.06 12.48
C LYS A 107 -11.55 6.51 11.12
N ASP A 108 -10.58 5.96 10.38
CA ASP A 108 -10.81 5.39 9.05
C ASP A 108 -11.31 3.95 9.15
N LYS A 109 -10.65 3.13 9.98
CA LYS A 109 -10.99 1.72 10.18
C LYS A 109 -10.43 1.21 11.51
N LEU A 110 -11.18 0.36 12.21
CA LEU A 110 -10.72 -0.41 13.36
C LEU A 110 -10.27 -1.82 12.93
N PRO A 111 -9.33 -2.47 13.66
CA PRO A 111 -8.96 -3.85 13.39
C PRO A 111 -10.10 -4.82 13.73
N GLU A 112 -9.93 -6.10 13.42
CA GLU A 112 -10.89 -7.11 13.88
C GLU A 112 -10.88 -7.21 15.42
N ILE A 113 -12.04 -7.52 16.00
CA ILE A 113 -12.16 -7.61 17.46
C ILE A 113 -11.22 -8.73 17.95
N HIS A 114 -10.40 -8.40 18.95
CA HIS A 114 -9.37 -9.24 19.54
C HIS A 114 -8.17 -9.59 18.64
N GLU A 115 -8.06 -8.99 17.45
CA GLU A 115 -6.84 -9.04 16.63
C GLU A 115 -5.69 -8.33 17.36
N GLU A 116 -4.53 -8.97 17.42
CA GLU A 116 -3.32 -8.35 17.96
C GLU A 116 -2.65 -7.51 16.86
N VAL A 117 -2.46 -6.23 17.17
CA VAL A 117 -1.93 -5.23 16.24
C VAL A 117 -0.92 -4.34 16.95
N LEU A 118 -0.06 -3.67 16.17
CA LEU A 118 0.68 -2.52 16.68
C LEU A 118 -0.26 -1.33 16.75
N VAL A 119 -0.18 -0.57 17.84
CA VAL A 119 -0.92 0.68 18.05
C VAL A 119 0.04 1.83 18.36
N THR A 120 -0.41 3.06 18.13
CA THR A 120 0.33 4.25 18.56
C THR A 120 -0.56 5.32 19.20
N ASN A 121 -0.08 5.83 20.34
CA ASN A 121 -0.58 7.01 21.05
C ASN A 121 0.58 7.98 21.39
N ASN A 122 1.58 8.06 20.51
CA ASN A 122 2.96 8.58 20.70
C ASN A 122 3.99 7.52 21.14
N PHE A 123 3.55 6.36 21.63
CA PHE A 123 4.38 5.19 21.84
C PHE A 123 3.88 4.02 21.00
N ILE A 124 4.79 3.19 20.49
CA ILE A 124 4.44 1.98 19.73
C ILE A 124 4.38 0.79 20.68
N MET A 125 3.26 0.06 20.66
CA MET A 125 3.07 -1.14 21.48
C MET A 125 2.10 -2.12 20.81
N ILE A 126 2.06 -3.37 21.30
CA ILE A 126 1.07 -4.36 20.88
C ILE A 126 -0.20 -4.20 21.72
N ALA A 127 -1.36 -4.14 21.07
CA ALA A 127 -2.66 -4.11 21.72
C ALA A 127 -3.73 -4.79 20.86
N LYS A 128 -4.93 -4.95 21.42
CA LYS A 128 -6.12 -5.44 20.71
C LYS A 128 -7.33 -4.59 21.04
N PHE A 129 -8.23 -4.44 20.07
CA PHE A 129 -9.51 -3.77 20.27
C PHE A 129 -10.58 -4.78 20.68
N ASN A 130 -11.35 -4.53 21.73
CA ASN A 130 -12.37 -5.48 22.23
C ASN A 130 -13.81 -5.14 21.81
N GLY A 131 -13.99 -4.15 20.93
CA GLY A 131 -15.32 -3.63 20.54
C GLY A 131 -15.68 -2.32 21.23
N GLU A 132 -15.07 -2.01 22.37
CA GLU A 132 -15.34 -0.80 23.16
C GLU A 132 -14.07 0.00 23.45
N SER A 133 -12.97 -0.68 23.78
CA SER A 133 -11.70 -0.08 24.18
C SER A 133 -10.49 -0.91 23.72
N TRP A 134 -9.33 -0.28 23.78
CA TRP A 134 -8.05 -0.92 23.49
C TRP A 134 -7.46 -1.51 24.78
N ILE A 135 -6.92 -2.72 24.67
CA ILE A 135 -6.31 -3.43 25.79
C ILE A 135 -4.99 -4.08 25.38
N THR A 136 -4.06 -4.19 26.32
CA THR A 136 -2.76 -4.85 26.14
C THR A 136 -2.47 -5.79 27.32
N SER A 137 -1.49 -6.68 27.15
CA SER A 137 -1.00 -7.52 28.24
C SER A 137 0.00 -6.73 29.09
N GLY A 138 -0.35 -6.49 30.36
CA GLY A 138 0.53 -5.92 31.39
C GLY A 138 1.38 -6.96 32.11
N GLY A 139 1.53 -8.17 31.56
CA GLY A 139 2.26 -9.27 32.20
C GLY A 139 1.64 -9.68 33.53
N ILE A 140 2.39 -9.51 34.62
CA ILE A 140 1.94 -9.87 35.99
C ILE A 140 0.72 -9.06 36.42
N LEU A 141 0.56 -7.84 35.88
CA LEU A 141 -0.56 -6.94 36.19
C LEU A 141 -1.84 -7.28 35.39
N GLY A 142 -1.84 -8.35 34.59
CA GLY A 142 -2.99 -8.76 33.79
C GLY A 142 -3.29 -7.82 32.63
N ILE A 143 -4.55 -7.72 32.25
CA ILE A 143 -5.00 -6.90 31.10
C ILE A 143 -5.03 -5.43 31.51
N GLN A 144 -4.40 -4.56 30.72
CA GLN A 144 -4.34 -3.11 30.95
C GLN A 144 -5.02 -2.35 29.80
N PRO A 145 -5.79 -1.29 30.09
CA PRO A 145 -6.35 -0.44 29.05
C PRO A 145 -5.27 0.40 28.37
N VAL A 146 -5.45 0.68 27.08
CA VAL A 146 -4.62 1.59 26.29
C VAL A 146 -5.47 2.78 25.86
N TYR A 147 -5.04 3.98 26.22
CA TYR A 147 -5.77 5.22 25.93
C TYR A 147 -5.16 5.97 24.74
N ASP A 148 -5.97 6.84 24.14
CA ASP A 148 -5.56 7.79 23.10
C ASP A 148 -4.90 7.14 21.87
N VAL A 149 -5.29 5.91 21.54
CA VAL A 149 -4.84 5.24 20.32
C VAL A 149 -5.31 6.02 19.10
N THR A 150 -4.36 6.46 18.28
CA THR A 150 -4.64 7.26 17.08
C THR A 150 -4.58 6.42 15.80
N HIS A 151 -3.65 5.47 15.74
CA HIS A 151 -3.43 4.62 14.58
C HIS A 151 -3.04 3.21 15.00
N TRP A 152 -3.24 2.26 14.09
CA TRP A 152 -2.81 0.87 14.23
C TRP A 152 -2.23 0.32 12.93
N GLN A 153 -1.48 -0.78 13.01
CA GLN A 153 -1.04 -1.56 11.85
C GLN A 153 -0.99 -3.06 12.23
N PRO A 154 -1.14 -3.98 11.27
CA PRO A 154 -0.93 -5.42 11.53
C PRO A 154 0.45 -5.69 12.14
N LEU A 155 0.56 -6.77 12.91
CA LEU A 155 1.88 -7.23 13.35
C LEU A 155 2.74 -7.60 12.13
N PRO A 156 4.04 -7.27 12.12
CA PRO A 156 4.94 -7.75 11.08
C PRO A 156 4.97 -9.28 11.08
N GLU A 157 5.10 -9.87 9.89
CA GLU A 157 5.31 -11.31 9.80
C GLU A 157 6.58 -11.70 10.57
N PRO A 158 6.55 -12.83 11.32
CA PRO A 158 7.76 -13.35 11.94
C PRO A 158 8.87 -13.54 10.90
N PRO A 159 10.15 -13.40 11.29
CA PRO A 159 11.26 -13.72 10.40
C PRO A 159 11.10 -15.15 9.87
N ARG A 160 11.20 -15.33 8.55
CA ARG A 160 11.30 -16.66 7.95
C ARG A 160 12.75 -17.11 8.05
N GLU A 161 12.98 -18.35 8.49
CA GLU A 161 14.32 -18.96 8.39
C GLU A 161 14.68 -19.04 6.89
N GLN A 162 15.85 -18.52 6.54
CA GLN A 162 16.41 -18.57 5.18
C GLN A 162 17.01 -19.94 4.88
#